data_AF-A0A7T1HJQ6-F1
#
_entry.id   AF-A0A7T1HJQ6-F1
#
_cell.length_a   1.000
_cell.length_b   1.000
_cell.length_c   1.000
_cell.angle_alpha   90.00
_cell.angle_beta   90.00
_cell.angle_gamma   90.00
#
_symmetry.space_group_name_H-M   'P 1'
#
loop_
_entity.id
_entity.type
_entity.pdbx_description
1 polymer ?
#
loop_
_entity_poly.entity_id
_entity_poly.type
_entity_poly.pdbx_seq_one_letter_code
_entity_poly.pdbx_strand_id
1 'polypeptide(L)'
;MARLIIVLKPRGPAAGHELIPKLMPALQRLNAEFDHQGPSHLSGVMRVPPQGMVVQLFADVQPQADGPELDVVLMSSETMIKGAPQTLQALAALISLLPEHAGDLELIFRSDRDGPVPRQGSRPLAAQG
;
A
#
# COMPACT_ATOMS: atom_id res chain seq x y z
N MET A 1 -19.33 2.42 4.83
CA MET A 1 -18.13 2.78 4.06
C MET A 1 -17.00 1.91 4.54
N ALA A 2 -16.29 1.28 3.61
CA ALA A 2 -15.13 0.46 3.91
C ALA A 2 -13.90 1.35 3.82
N ARG A 3 -13.00 1.19 4.79
CA ARG A 3 -11.72 1.89 4.84
C ARG A 3 -10.67 0.92 5.33
N LEU A 4 -9.72 0.60 4.45
CA LEU A 4 -8.59 -0.27 4.75
C LEU A 4 -7.30 0.51 4.60
N ILE A 5 -6.30 0.16 5.41
CA ILE A 5 -5.01 0.85 5.48
C ILE A 5 -3.90 -0.19 5.45
N ILE A 6 -2.84 0.13 4.71
CA ILE A 6 -1.51 -0.43 4.94
C ILE A 6 -0.54 0.71 5.25
N VAL A 7 0.48 0.40 6.03
CA VAL A 7 1.62 1.30 6.22
C VAL A 7 2.85 0.64 5.65
N LEU A 8 3.57 1.40 4.82
CA LEU A 8 4.79 0.99 4.17
C LEU A 8 5.96 1.81 4.70
N LYS A 9 7.08 1.16 4.96
CA LYS A 9 8.32 1.82 5.39
C LYS A 9 9.46 1.49 4.43
N PRO A 10 10.33 2.44 4.05
CA PRO A 10 11.48 2.11 3.23
C PRO A 10 12.43 1.15 3.96
N ARG A 11 12.99 0.17 3.24
CA ARG A 11 13.96 -0.82 3.78
C ARG A 11 15.34 -0.23 4.08
N GLY A 12 15.57 1.02 3.72
CA GLY A 12 16.80 1.77 3.96
C GLY A 12 16.53 3.27 4.07
N PRO A 13 17.57 4.11 4.21
CA PRO A 13 17.41 5.55 4.24
C PRO A 13 16.68 6.04 2.99
N ALA A 14 15.60 6.78 3.17
CA ALA A 14 14.87 7.43 2.09
C ALA A 14 14.31 8.77 2.57
N ALA A 15 14.30 9.75 1.68
CA ALA A 15 13.59 11.01 1.88
C ALA A 15 12.10 10.81 1.55
N GLY A 16 11.23 11.55 2.24
CA GLY A 16 9.77 11.39 2.10
C GLY A 16 9.27 11.48 0.66
N HIS A 17 9.83 12.38 -0.14
CA HIS A 17 9.44 12.58 -1.54
C HIS A 17 9.78 11.38 -2.47
N GLU A 18 10.56 10.41 -2.00
CA GLU A 18 10.93 9.21 -2.74
C GLU A 18 9.91 8.08 -2.56
N LEU A 19 9.01 8.16 -1.57
CA LEU A 19 8.13 7.05 -1.19
C LEU A 19 7.02 6.82 -2.22
N ILE A 20 6.32 7.88 -2.65
CA ILE A 20 5.26 7.77 -3.66
C ILE A 20 5.81 7.23 -4.99
N PRO A 21 6.94 7.76 -5.55
CA PRO A 21 7.56 7.18 -6.74
C PRO A 21 7.86 5.68 -6.64
N LYS A 22 8.28 5.19 -5.46
CA LYS A 22 8.54 3.75 -5.22
C LYS A 22 7.26 2.90 -5.23
N LEU A 23 6.10 3.47 -4.88
CA LEU A 23 4.82 2.77 -4.89
C LEU A 23 4.17 2.75 -6.30
N MET A 24 4.45 3.75 -7.13
CA MET A 24 3.82 3.93 -8.45
C MET A 24 3.78 2.68 -9.34
N PRO A 25 4.86 1.89 -9.49
CA PRO A 25 4.84 0.74 -10.39
C PRO A 25 3.80 -0.31 -9.97
N ALA A 26 3.57 -0.51 -8.65
CA ALA A 26 2.53 -1.42 -8.16
C ALA A 26 1.12 -0.89 -8.48
N LEU A 27 0.90 0.42 -8.32
CA LEU A 27 -0.39 1.06 -8.60
C LEU A 27 -0.74 1.05 -10.09
N GLN A 28 0.26 1.23 -10.96
CA GLN A 28 0.08 1.13 -12.41
C GLN A 28 -0.37 -0.27 -12.84
N ARG A 29 0.13 -1.33 -12.18
CA ARG A 29 -0.30 -2.72 -12.45
C ARG A 29 -1.75 -3.00 -12.03
N LEU A 30 -2.29 -2.21 -11.10
CA LEU A 30 -3.70 -2.25 -10.73
C LEU A 30 -4.59 -1.41 -11.65
N ASN A 31 -4.03 -0.80 -12.70
CA ASN A 31 -4.72 0.16 -13.56
C ASN A 31 -5.35 1.30 -12.74
N ALA A 32 -4.63 1.79 -11.72
CA ALA A 32 -5.07 2.96 -10.96
C ALA A 32 -5.07 4.21 -11.86
N GLU A 33 -6.15 4.98 -11.80
CA GLU A 33 -6.32 6.28 -12.44
C GLU A 33 -6.08 7.36 -11.38
N PHE A 34 -5.17 8.32 -11.63
CA PHE A 34 -4.76 9.30 -10.62
C PHE A 34 -5.41 10.66 -10.85
N ASP A 35 -6.03 11.19 -9.80
CA ASP A 35 -6.60 12.54 -9.79
C ASP A 35 -5.56 13.58 -9.35
N HIS A 36 -4.66 13.20 -8.43
CA HIS A 36 -3.57 14.02 -7.94
C HIS A 36 -2.31 13.20 -7.67
N GLN A 37 -1.16 13.74 -8.06
CA GLN A 37 0.16 13.15 -7.78
C GLN A 37 1.14 14.25 -7.37
N GLY A 38 1.42 14.33 -6.08
CA GLY A 38 2.39 15.23 -5.47
C GLY A 38 3.52 14.48 -4.77
N PRO A 39 4.51 15.20 -4.22
CA PRO A 39 5.66 14.59 -3.54
C PRO A 39 5.32 13.94 -2.20
N SER A 40 4.25 14.39 -1.53
CA SER A 40 3.83 13.89 -0.21
C SER A 40 2.42 13.32 -0.18
N HIS A 41 1.66 13.48 -1.27
CA HIS A 41 0.27 13.05 -1.37
C HIS A 41 -0.01 12.53 -2.78
N LEU A 42 -0.72 11.42 -2.87
CA LEU A 42 -1.29 10.88 -4.10
C LEU A 42 -2.74 10.49 -3.85
N SER A 43 -3.61 10.78 -4.82
CA SER A 43 -4.99 10.32 -4.81
C SER A 43 -5.40 9.80 -6.18
N GLY A 44 -6.31 8.84 -6.18
CA GLY A 44 -6.84 8.25 -7.40
C GLY A 44 -7.90 7.22 -7.12
N VAL A 45 -8.22 6.45 -8.15
CA VAL A 45 -9.23 5.40 -8.11
C VAL A 45 -8.74 4.15 -8.84
N MET A 46 -9.27 3.00 -8.44
CA MET A 46 -9.12 1.75 -9.16
C MET A 46 -10.48 1.07 -9.29
N ARG A 47 -10.70 0.38 -10.42
CA ARG A 47 -11.92 -0.41 -10.62
C ARG A 47 -11.62 -1.87 -10.34
N VAL A 48 -12.41 -2.47 -9.46
CA VAL A 48 -12.27 -3.87 -9.07
C VAL A 48 -13.14 -4.75 -9.97
N PRO A 49 -12.55 -5.67 -10.77
CA PRO A 49 -13.32 -6.62 -11.58
C PRO A 49 -14.00 -7.69 -10.72
N PRO A 50 -15.10 -8.32 -11.18
CA PRO A 50 -15.80 -8.06 -12.45
C PRO A 50 -16.89 -7.00 -12.33
N GLN A 51 -17.31 -6.61 -11.12
CA GLN A 51 -18.45 -5.69 -10.94
C GLN A 51 -18.10 -4.23 -11.26
N GLY A 52 -16.81 -3.89 -11.38
CA GLY A 52 -16.35 -2.55 -11.73
C GLY A 52 -16.50 -1.55 -10.59
N MET A 53 -16.57 -2.02 -9.35
CA MET A 53 -16.68 -1.14 -8.19
C MET A 53 -15.46 -0.24 -8.10
N VAL A 54 -15.72 1.04 -7.84
CA VAL A 54 -14.68 2.05 -7.65
C VAL A 54 -14.17 1.99 -6.22
N VAL A 55 -12.87 1.75 -6.08
CA VAL A 55 -12.12 1.90 -4.84
C VAL A 55 -11.26 3.16 -4.97
N GLN A 56 -11.46 4.11 -4.08
CA GLN A 56 -10.61 5.28 -3.92
C GLN A 56 -9.30 4.87 -3.25
N LEU A 57 -8.21 5.46 -3.72
CA LEU A 57 -6.85 5.25 -3.26
C LEU A 57 -6.29 6.59 -2.79
N PHE A 58 -5.71 6.61 -1.60
CA PHE A 58 -4.91 7.72 -1.10
C PHE A 58 -3.58 7.17 -0.61
N ALA A 59 -2.49 7.89 -0.90
CA ALA A 59 -1.18 7.59 -0.35
C ALA A 59 -0.55 8.87 0.21
N ASP A 60 -0.22 8.86 1.50
CA ASP A 60 0.26 10.03 2.23
C ASP A 60 1.59 9.73 2.91
N VAL A 61 2.57 10.59 2.66
CA VAL A 61 3.88 10.52 3.33
C VAL A 61 3.74 11.05 4.75
N GLN A 62 3.99 10.20 5.73
CA GLN A 62 3.97 10.53 7.15
C GLN A 62 5.40 10.73 7.67
N PRO A 63 5.74 11.92 8.22
CA PRO A 63 7.01 12.09 8.91
C PRO A 63 6.98 11.33 10.24
N GLN A 64 7.99 10.48 10.46
CA GLN A 64 8.20 9.80 11.75
C GLN A 64 9.62 10.05 12.26
N ALA A 65 9.82 9.85 13.56
CA ALA A 65 11.14 9.99 14.20
C ALA A 65 12.19 9.05 13.59
N ASP A 66 11.79 7.84 13.23
CA ASP A 66 12.67 6.79 12.68
C ASP A 66 12.64 6.74 11.14
N GLY A 67 12.45 7.89 10.49
CA GLY A 67 12.35 8.02 9.03
C GLY A 67 10.92 7.96 8.49
N PRO A 68 10.65 8.45 7.27
CA PRO A 68 9.31 8.62 6.75
C PRO A 68 8.61 7.28 6.47
N GLU A 69 7.29 7.29 6.61
CA GLU A 69 6.41 6.16 6.30
C GLU A 69 5.38 6.58 5.24
N LEU A 70 4.79 5.61 4.54
CA LEU A 70 3.76 5.83 3.55
C LEU A 70 2.49 5.13 3.99
N ASP A 71 1.48 5.92 4.36
CA ASP A 71 0.15 5.45 4.66
C ASP A 71 -0.61 5.31 3.35
N VAL A 72 -1.09 4.11 3.04
CA VAL A 72 -1.91 3.86 1.86
C VAL A 72 -3.31 3.43 2.30
N VAL A 73 -4.30 4.20 1.89
CA VAL A 73 -5.71 4.04 2.27
C VAL A 73 -6.53 3.64 1.06
N LEU A 74 -7.30 2.56 1.19
CA LEU A 74 -8.29 2.12 0.22
C LEU A 74 -9.69 2.33 0.78
N MET A 75 -10.54 3.00 0.02
CA MET A 75 -11.88 3.41 0.44
C MET A 75 -12.93 3.06 -0.61
N SER A 76 -14.07 2.53 -0.18
CA SER A 76 -15.18 2.23 -1.10
C SER A 76 -16.54 2.44 -0.43
N SER A 77 -17.59 2.39 -1.24
CA SER A 77 -18.97 2.47 -0.77
C SER A 77 -19.43 1.22 -0.01
N GLU A 78 -18.64 0.14 0.04
CA GLU A 78 -19.02 -1.08 0.74
C GLU A 78 -19.25 -0.84 2.24
N THR A 79 -20.03 -1.73 2.85
CA THR A 79 -20.18 -1.77 4.31
C THR A 79 -19.23 -2.81 4.91
N MET A 80 -18.62 -2.47 6.04
CA MET A 80 -17.79 -3.40 6.81
C MET A 80 -18.61 -4.50 7.49
N ILE A 81 -19.94 -4.39 7.56
CA ILE A 81 -20.83 -5.43 8.13
C ILE A 81 -20.65 -6.77 7.40
N LYS A 82 -20.37 -6.75 6.09
CA LYS A 82 -20.08 -7.94 5.28
C LYS A 82 -18.60 -8.09 4.93
N GLY A 83 -17.73 -7.37 5.63
CA GLY A 83 -16.28 -7.41 5.43
C GLY A 83 -15.74 -6.66 4.20
N ALA A 84 -16.59 -6.01 3.38
CA ALA A 84 -16.17 -5.26 2.19
C ALA A 84 -15.27 -6.07 1.21
N PRO A 85 -15.81 -7.16 0.63
CA PRO A 85 -15.01 -8.14 -0.12
C PRO A 85 -14.24 -7.55 -1.30
N GLN A 86 -14.78 -6.57 -2.01
CA GLN A 86 -14.08 -5.98 -3.15
C GLN A 86 -12.98 -5.01 -2.71
N THR A 87 -13.18 -4.30 -1.59
CA THR A 87 -12.13 -3.47 -0.96
C THR A 87 -11.00 -4.33 -0.44
N LEU A 88 -11.32 -5.48 0.17
CA LEU A 88 -10.32 -6.49 0.57
C LEU A 88 -9.59 -7.09 -0.63
N GLN A 89 -10.30 -7.34 -1.74
CA GLN A 89 -9.68 -7.83 -2.98
C GLN A 89 -8.68 -6.82 -3.54
N ALA A 90 -9.03 -5.54 -3.59
CA ALA A 90 -8.13 -4.47 -4.00
C ALA A 90 -6.90 -4.38 -3.09
N LEU A 91 -7.10 -4.47 -1.78
CA LEU A 91 -6.02 -4.51 -0.78
C LEU A 91 -5.09 -5.70 -1.03
N ALA A 92 -5.64 -6.89 -1.21
CA ALA A 92 -4.88 -8.11 -1.43
C ALA A 92 -4.06 -8.04 -2.73
N ALA A 93 -4.66 -7.51 -3.81
CA ALA A 93 -3.99 -7.32 -5.08
C ALA A 93 -2.82 -6.32 -4.95
N LEU A 94 -3.01 -5.20 -4.26
CA LEU A 94 -1.94 -4.25 -3.97
C LEU A 94 -0.80 -4.92 -3.20
N ILE A 95 -1.10 -5.60 -2.10
CA ILE A 95 -0.11 -6.30 -1.28
C ILE A 95 0.66 -7.34 -2.11
N SER A 96 0.01 -8.08 -3.01
CA SER A 96 0.68 -9.09 -3.84
C SER A 96 1.68 -8.49 -4.85
N LEU A 97 1.50 -7.23 -5.24
CA LEU A 97 2.37 -6.55 -6.20
C LEU A 97 3.56 -5.85 -5.55
N LEU A 98 3.50 -5.59 -4.24
CA LEU A 98 4.58 -4.87 -3.53
C LEU A 98 5.95 -5.55 -3.68
N PRO A 99 6.12 -6.87 -3.52
CA PRO A 99 7.45 -7.49 -3.60
C PRO A 99 8.13 -7.31 -4.96
N GLU A 100 7.37 -7.31 -6.05
CA GLU A 100 7.91 -7.22 -7.42
C GLU A 100 8.04 -5.76 -7.90
N HIS A 101 7.12 -4.89 -7.47
CA HIS A 101 6.98 -3.54 -8.05
C HIS A 101 7.23 -2.40 -7.07
N ALA A 102 7.38 -2.71 -5.78
CA ALA A 102 7.71 -1.76 -4.72
C ALA A 102 8.62 -2.43 -3.66
N GLY A 103 9.59 -3.27 -4.10
CA GLY A 103 10.38 -4.14 -3.22
C GLY A 103 11.21 -3.42 -2.16
N ASP A 104 11.48 -2.13 -2.35
CA ASP A 104 12.17 -1.27 -1.39
C ASP A 104 11.26 -0.74 -0.27
N LEU A 105 9.95 -0.98 -0.36
CA LEU A 105 8.95 -0.65 0.65
C LEU A 105 8.56 -1.92 1.41
N GLU A 106 8.83 -1.94 2.71
CA GLU A 106 8.41 -2.97 3.64
C GLU A 106 6.98 -2.70 4.15
N LEU A 107 6.11 -3.69 4.06
CA LEU A 107 4.78 -3.65 4.65
C LEU A 107 4.86 -3.90 6.16
N ILE A 108 4.56 -2.88 6.97
CA ILE A 108 4.71 -2.94 8.43
C ILE A 108 3.37 -2.99 9.18
N PHE A 109 2.28 -2.61 8.55
CA PHE A 109 0.94 -2.63 9.17
C PHE A 109 -0.15 -2.96 8.16
N ARG A 110 -1.19 -3.65 8.63
CA ARG A 110 -2.38 -4.03 7.86
C ARG A 110 -3.63 -3.90 8.71
N SER A 111 -4.58 -3.06 8.28
CA SER A 111 -5.86 -2.92 8.98
C SER A 111 -6.77 -4.14 8.83
N ASP A 112 -6.66 -4.93 7.74
CA ASP A 112 -7.46 -6.14 7.55
C ASP A 112 -7.09 -7.29 8.49
N ARG A 113 -5.98 -7.13 9.22
CA ARG A 113 -5.50 -8.07 10.25
C ARG A 113 -5.37 -7.41 11.63
N ASP A 114 -5.92 -6.19 11.77
CA ASP A 114 -5.88 -5.38 12.99
C ASP A 114 -4.49 -5.30 13.64
N GLY A 115 -3.41 -5.21 12.84
CA GLY A 115 -2.10 -5.28 13.48
C GLY A 115 -0.85 -5.08 12.62
N PRO A 116 0.30 -4.95 13.32
CA PRO A 116 1.61 -4.94 12.71
C PRO A 116 1.85 -6.24 11.95
N VAL A 117 2.52 -6.14 10.82
CA VAL A 117 2.94 -7.31 10.04
C VAL A 117 4.30 -7.77 10.56
N PRO A 118 4.50 -9.07 10.84
CA PRO A 118 5.83 -9.58 11.21
C PRO A 118 6.82 -9.22 10.11
N ARG A 119 7.91 -8.55 10.48
CA ARG A 119 9.00 -8.24 9.54
C ARG A 119 9.42 -9.55 8.89
N GLN A 120 9.26 -9.67 7.58
CA GLN A 120 9.82 -10.82 6.87
C GLN A 120 11.32 -10.64 6.91
N GLY A 121 11.93 -11.30 7.90
CA GLY A 121 13.33 -11.16 8.23
C GLY A 121 14.17 -11.22 6.98
N SER A 122 15.11 -10.27 6.88
CA SER A 122 16.32 -10.41 6.11
C SER A 122 16.77 -11.87 6.27
N ARG A 123 16.58 -12.69 5.24
CA ARG A 123 17.14 -14.03 5.24
C ARG A 123 18.62 -13.82 5.52
N PRO A 124 19.18 -14.33 6.64
CA PRO A 124 20.61 -14.24 6.85
C PRO A 124 21.21 -14.85 5.60
N LEU A 125 22.10 -14.11 4.93
CA LEU A 125 22.96 -14.69 3.93
C LEU A 125 23.69 -15.80 4.68
N ALA A 126 23.26 -17.06 4.48
CA ALA A 126 23.96 -18.20 5.01
C ALA A 126 25.37 -18.08 4.44
N ALA A 127 26.32 -17.75 5.31
CA ALA A 127 27.74 -17.88 5.02
C ALA A 127 27.95 -19.35 4.65
N GLN A 128 27.96 -19.63 3.35
CA GLN A 128 28.47 -20.87 2.81
C GLN A 128 29.93 -20.64 2.49
N GLY A 129 30.80 -21.45 3.10
CA GLY A 129 32.18 -21.67 2.70
C GLY A 129 33.19 -20.85 3.46
#